data_AF-A0A1F9GNP1-F1
#
_entry.id   AF-A0A1F9GNP1-F1
#
_cell.length_a   1.000
_cell.length_b   1.000
_cell.length_c   1.000
_cell.angle_alpha   90.00
_cell.angle_beta   90.00
_cell.angle_gamma   90.00
#
_symmetry.space_group_name_H-M   'P 1'
#
loop_
_entity.id
_entity.type
_entity.pdbx_description
1 polymer ?
#
loop_
_entity_poly.entity_id
_entity_poly.type
_entity_poly.pdbx_seq_one_letter_code
_entity_poly.pdbx_strand_id
1 'polypeptide(L)'
;MADVRKQKKLVKTSKASARKRARQNLKRRAHNRALFSAMRGQIKHLRASLASKNKKEAQDLLKTTLPVIARMASKGIIHRNAAARYSSRLTQQVNKL
;
A
#
# COMPACT_ATOMS: atom_id res chain seq x y z
N MET A 1 14.87 -11.93 1.16
CA MET A 1 15.16 -10.76 2.04
C MET A 1 16.21 -9.89 1.35
N ALA A 2 16.05 -8.57 1.28
CA ALA A 2 17.03 -7.72 0.59
C ALA A 2 18.34 -7.71 1.37
N ASP A 3 19.38 -8.27 0.75
CA ASP A 3 20.74 -8.44 1.25
C ASP A 3 21.26 -7.20 2.01
N VAL A 4 21.64 -7.40 3.27
CA VAL A 4 22.16 -6.40 4.20
C VAL A 4 23.42 -5.72 3.63
N ARG A 5 24.19 -6.43 2.78
CA ARG A 5 25.39 -5.89 2.11
C ARG A 5 25.07 -4.75 1.15
N LYS A 6 23.93 -4.80 0.45
CA LYS A 6 23.50 -3.76 -0.50
C LYS A 6 23.06 -2.48 0.22
N GLN A 7 22.51 -2.60 1.43
CA GLN A 7 22.11 -1.46 2.25
C GLN A 7 23.30 -0.68 2.82
N LYS A 8 24.38 -1.37 3.25
CA LYS A 8 25.61 -0.72 3.74
C LYS A 8 26.33 0.08 2.62
N LYS A 9 26.34 -0.43 1.38
CA LYS A 9 26.98 0.23 0.22
C LYS A 9 26.31 1.58 -0.15
N LEU A 10 24.98 1.68 0.01
CA LEU A 10 24.18 2.89 -0.26
C LEU A 10 24.40 4.05 0.74
N VAL A 11 24.94 3.78 1.92
CA VAL A 11 25.16 4.79 2.98
C VAL A 11 26.57 5.43 2.88
N LYS A 12 27.39 4.99 1.91
CA LYS A 12 28.77 5.49 1.70
C LYS A 12 28.79 6.79 0.89
N THR A 13 28.14 7.84 1.37
CA THR A 13 28.27 9.21 0.83
C THR A 13 29.28 10.01 1.65
N SER A 14 30.08 10.88 1.02
CA SER A 14 31.14 11.65 1.70
C SER A 14 30.59 12.67 2.72
N LYS A 15 29.45 13.31 2.42
CA LYS A 15 28.81 14.33 3.27
C LYS A 15 27.98 13.73 4.42
N ALA A 16 28.19 14.20 5.64
CA ALA A 16 27.57 13.66 6.86
C ALA A 16 26.02 13.75 6.86
N SER A 17 25.46 14.84 6.32
CA SER A 17 24.01 15.03 6.20
C SER A 17 23.37 14.02 5.23
N ALA A 18 24.04 13.75 4.11
CA ALA A 18 23.60 12.76 3.12
C ALA A 18 23.57 11.35 3.72
N ARG A 19 24.59 10.97 4.50
CA ARG A 19 24.62 9.67 5.21
C ARG A 19 23.45 9.52 6.19
N LYS A 20 23.10 10.58 6.92
CA LYS A 20 21.95 10.58 7.85
C LYS A 20 20.63 10.39 7.09
N ARG A 21 20.43 11.11 5.98
CA ARG A 21 19.24 10.97 5.13
C ARG A 21 19.13 9.58 4.53
N ALA A 22 20.23 8.98 4.05
CA ALA A 22 20.23 7.62 3.52
C ALA A 22 19.73 6.60 4.56
N ARG A 23 20.21 6.66 5.80
CA ARG A 23 19.74 5.79 6.89
C ARG A 23 18.26 5.98 7.21
N GLN A 24 17.80 7.23 7.29
CA GLN A 24 16.39 7.54 7.53
C GLN A 24 15.48 7.01 6.41
N ASN A 25 15.91 7.17 5.16
CA ASN A 25 15.15 6.73 3.99
C ASN A 25 14.99 5.22 3.94
N LEU A 26 16.01 4.43 4.31
CA LEU A 26 15.90 2.98 4.39
C LEU A 26 14.81 2.54 5.39
N LYS A 27 14.79 3.14 6.58
CA LYS A 27 13.77 2.86 7.60
C LYS A 27 12.36 3.20 7.11
N ARG A 28 12.18 4.40 6.57
CA ARG A 28 10.89 4.85 6.00
C ARG A 28 10.44 3.96 4.84
N ARG A 29 11.36 3.59 3.96
CA ARG A 29 11.08 2.71 2.81
C ARG A 29 10.59 1.34 3.24
N ALA A 30 11.23 0.72 4.24
CA ALA A 30 10.84 -0.59 4.74
C ALA A 30 9.42 -0.55 5.34
N HIS A 31 9.16 0.45 6.20
CA HIS A 31 7.84 0.66 6.82
C HIS A 31 6.76 0.91 5.77
N ASN A 32 7.00 1.84 4.83
CA ASN A 32 6.01 2.16 3.79
C ASN A 32 5.76 0.97 2.86
N ARG A 33 6.80 0.19 2.54
CA ARG A 33 6.66 -1.02 1.72
C ARG A 33 5.72 -2.04 2.38
N ALA A 34 5.82 -2.25 3.69
CA ALA A 34 4.92 -3.14 4.41
C ALA A 34 3.46 -2.68 4.32
N LEU A 35 3.21 -1.38 4.55
CA LEU A 35 1.86 -0.80 4.48
C LEU A 35 1.26 -0.84 3.06
N PHE A 36 2.05 -0.51 2.04
CA PHE A 36 1.63 -0.68 0.65
C PHE A 36 1.32 -2.13 0.30
N SER A 37 2.13 -3.08 0.78
CA SER A 37 1.92 -4.51 0.54
C SER A 37 0.61 -4.99 1.16
N ALA A 38 0.33 -4.59 2.40
CA ALA A 38 -0.92 -4.94 3.09
C ALA A 38 -2.15 -4.40 2.33
N MET A 39 -2.14 -3.12 1.98
CA MET A 39 -3.24 -2.49 1.21
C MET A 39 -3.45 -3.18 -0.15
N ARG A 40 -2.37 -3.46 -0.89
CA ARG A 40 -2.45 -4.14 -2.18
C ARG A 40 -2.93 -5.59 -2.05
N GLY A 41 -2.56 -6.27 -0.97
CA GLY A 41 -3.05 -7.61 -0.64
C GLY A 41 -4.57 -7.63 -0.50
N GLN A 42 -5.14 -6.73 0.31
CA GLN A 42 -6.59 -6.63 0.47
C GLN A 42 -7.32 -6.36 -0.86
N ILE A 43 -6.79 -5.42 -1.66
CA ILE A 43 -7.36 -5.14 -3.00
C ILE A 43 -7.28 -6.38 -3.90
N LYS A 44 -6.21 -7.17 -3.81
CA LYS A 44 -6.08 -8.43 -4.57
C LYS A 44 -7.13 -9.46 -4.12
N HIS A 45 -7.35 -9.62 -2.81
CA HIS A 45 -8.36 -10.54 -2.28
C HIS A 45 -9.77 -10.15 -2.74
N LEU A 46 -10.11 -8.86 -2.67
CA LEU A 46 -11.40 -8.37 -3.19
C LEU A 46 -11.56 -8.67 -4.69
N ARG A 47 -10.52 -8.42 -5.50
CA ARG A 47 -10.56 -8.74 -6.94
C ARG A 47 -10.70 -10.23 -7.22
N ALA A 48 -10.14 -11.10 -6.38
CA ALA A 48 -10.32 -12.54 -6.51
C ALA A 48 -11.78 -12.95 -6.22
N SER A 49 -12.41 -12.40 -5.18
CA SER A 49 -13.82 -12.65 -4.86
C SER A 49 -14.79 -12.12 -5.95
N LEU A 50 -14.43 -11.00 -6.60
CA LEU A 50 -15.15 -10.52 -7.78
C LEU A 50 -15.05 -11.49 -8.96
N ALA A 51 -13.89 -12.14 -9.15
CA ALA A 51 -13.72 -13.14 -10.22
C ALA A 51 -14.55 -14.41 -9.95
N SER A 52 -14.72 -14.81 -8.70
CA SER A 52 -15.56 -15.96 -8.31
C SER A 52 -17.06 -15.62 -8.24
N LYS A 53 -17.47 -14.39 -8.55
CA LYS A 53 -18.87 -13.90 -8.55
C LYS A 53 -19.62 -14.02 -7.21
N ASN A 54 -18.91 -14.10 -6.09
CA ASN A 54 -19.51 -14.17 -4.75
C ASN A 54 -19.90 -12.78 -4.23
N LYS A 55 -21.15 -12.36 -4.49
CA LYS A 55 -21.62 -10.99 -4.16
C LYS A 55 -21.55 -10.65 -2.67
N LYS A 56 -21.96 -11.58 -1.79
CA LYS A 56 -21.98 -11.36 -0.33
C LYS A 56 -20.56 -11.15 0.23
N GLU A 57 -19.65 -12.04 -0.16
CA GLU A 57 -18.25 -11.97 0.25
C GLU A 57 -17.56 -10.69 -0.26
N ALA A 58 -17.81 -10.31 -1.52
CA ALA A 58 -17.29 -9.08 -2.10
C ALA A 58 -17.78 -7.82 -1.37
N GLN A 59 -19.04 -7.78 -0.93
CA GLN A 59 -19.58 -6.67 -0.15
C GLN A 59 -18.92 -6.56 1.23
N ASP A 60 -18.70 -7.67 1.91
CA ASP A 60 -18.07 -7.67 3.23
C ASP A 60 -16.58 -7.32 3.15
N LEU A 61 -15.87 -7.81 2.13
CA LEU A 61 -14.50 -7.40 1.83
C LEU A 61 -14.40 -5.91 1.45
N LEU A 62 -15.40 -5.37 0.75
CA LEU A 62 -15.43 -3.94 0.41
C LEU A 62 -15.52 -3.08 1.68
N LYS A 63 -16.40 -3.43 2.62
CA LYS A 63 -16.57 -2.71 3.91
C LYS A 63 -15.27 -2.62 4.71
N THR A 64 -14.45 -3.67 4.67
CA THR A 64 -13.16 -3.69 5.38
C THR A 64 -12.04 -3.00 4.60
N THR A 65 -12.06 -3.08 3.26
CA THR A 65 -11.02 -2.52 2.39
C THR A 65 -11.09 -0.98 2.31
N LEU A 66 -12.29 -0.38 2.25
CA LEU A 66 -12.46 1.06 2.12
C LEU A 66 -11.82 1.87 3.27
N PRO A 67 -12.03 1.53 4.56
CA PRO A 67 -11.36 2.20 5.68
C PRO A 67 -9.83 2.08 5.64
N VAL A 68 -9.30 0.95 5.16
CA VAL A 68 -7.85 0.76 5.05
C VAL A 68 -7.26 1.72 4.02
N ILE A 69 -7.89 1.85 2.85
CA ILE A 69 -7.47 2.80 1.81
C ILE A 69 -7.52 4.24 2.35
N ALA A 70 -8.62 4.62 3.01
CA ALA A 70 -8.77 5.95 3.61
C ALA A 70 -7.67 6.22 4.65
N ARG A 71 -7.38 5.26 5.53
CA ARG A 71 -6.32 5.37 6.54
C ARG A 71 -4.94 5.52 5.92
N MET A 72 -4.66 4.85 4.81
CA MET A 72 -3.39 5.02 4.09
C MET A 72 -3.25 6.42 3.49
N ALA A 73 -4.36 7.04 3.08
CA ALA A 73 -4.38 8.41 2.60
C ALA A 73 -4.13 9.42 3.73
N SER A 74 -4.79 9.23 4.88
CA SER A 74 -4.57 10.07 6.07
C SER A 74 -3.12 10.02 6.56
N LYS A 75 -2.46 8.85 6.43
CA LYS A 75 -1.03 8.69 6.75
C LYS A 75 -0.09 9.31 5.70
N GLY A 76 -0.59 9.86 4.61
CA GLY A 76 0.20 10.44 3.52
C GLY A 76 0.97 9.40 2.70
N ILE A 77 0.63 8.11 2.81
CA ILE A 77 1.31 7.03 2.08
C ILE A 77 0.81 7.01 0.63
N ILE A 78 -0.49 7.20 0.44
CA ILE A 78 -1.11 7.42 -0.87
C ILE A 78 -1.68 8.82 -0.94
N HIS A 79 -1.68 9.40 -2.14
CA HIS A 79 -2.34 10.68 -2.37
C HIS A 79 -3.87 10.53 -2.26
N ARG A 80 -4.55 11.58 -1.76
CA ARG A 80 -6.02 11.61 -1.62
C ARG A 80 -6.77 11.22 -2.91
N ASN A 81 -6.30 11.71 -4.06
CA ASN A 81 -6.90 11.39 -5.36
C ASN A 81 -6.67 9.93 -5.77
N ALA A 82 -5.55 9.33 -5.35
CA ALA A 82 -5.32 7.91 -5.59
C ALA A 82 -6.25 7.06 -4.73
N ALA A 83 -6.43 7.44 -3.46
CA ALA A 83 -7.40 6.80 -2.57
C ALA A 83 -8.83 6.87 -3.12
N ALA A 84 -9.28 8.08 -3.50
CA ALA A 84 -10.61 8.29 -4.08
C ALA A 84 -10.82 7.46 -5.36
N ARG A 85 -9.81 7.39 -6.24
CA ARG A 85 -9.86 6.57 -7.45
C ARG A 85 -9.95 5.08 -7.15
N TYR A 86 -9.24 4.58 -6.14
CA TYR A 86 -9.38 3.19 -5.72
C TYR A 86 -10.77 2.91 -5.17
N SER A 87 -11.25 3.73 -4.24
CA SER A 87 -12.59 3.58 -3.65
C SER A 87 -13.68 3.56 -4.73
N SER A 88 -13.68 4.54 -5.64
CA SER A 88 -14.66 4.64 -6.72
C SER A 88 -14.65 3.40 -7.63
N ARG A 89 -13.46 2.97 -8.09
CA ARG A 89 -13.36 1.82 -8.99
C ARG A 89 -13.80 0.51 -8.33
N LEU A 90 -13.43 0.28 -7.07
CA LEU A 90 -13.80 -0.96 -6.38
C LEU A 90 -15.30 -1.02 -6.11
N THR A 91 -15.90 0.09 -5.67
CA THR A 91 -17.35 0.17 -5.48
C THR A 91 -18.10 -0.05 -6.79
N GLN A 92 -17.65 0.56 -7.89
CA GLN A 92 -18.26 0.33 -9.21
C GLN A 92 -18.16 -1.13 -9.66
N GLN A 93 -17.03 -1.80 -9.39
CA GLN A 93 -16.85 -3.20 -9.74
C GLN A 93 -17.77 -4.13 -8.94
N VAL A 94 -17.94 -3.88 -7.64
CA VAL A 94 -18.86 -4.64 -6.77
C VAL A 94 -20.32 -4.38 -7.18
N ASN A 95 -20.69 -3.14 -7.53
CA ASN A 95 -22.05 -2.80 -7.92
C ASN A 95 -22.46 -3.38 -9.29
N LYS A 96 -21.50 -3.59 -10.20
CA LYS A 96 -21.73 -4.23 -11.50
C LYS A 96 -21.97 -5.74 -11.41
N LEU A 97 -21.78 -6.32 -10.23
CA LEU A 97 -21.88 -7.75 -9.95
C LEU A 97 -23.24 -8.08 -9.31
#